data_AF-A0A818BQW6-F1
#
_entry.id   AF-A0A818BQW6-F1
#
_cell.length_a   1.000
_cell.length_b   1.000
_cell.length_c   1.000
_cell.angle_alpha   90.00
_cell.angle_beta   90.00
_cell.angle_gamma   90.00
#
_symmetry.space_group_name_H-M   'P 1'
#
loop_
_entity.id
_entity.type
_entity.pdbx_description
1 polymer ?
#
loop_
_entity_poly.entity_id
_entity_poly.type
_entity_poly.pdbx_seq_one_letter_code
_entity_poly.pdbx_strand_id
1 'polypeptide(L)'
;MNISSASCLKNFDWISNYGPSFIIPASNFDVLYEPCDFFQELNKLFANAKKHIYISSLYFGTDPYEYKLIDSIRTALDKNPSLRLVVLLDHLRGLRIDNHKEKTTSKTMFQPLIEQYSSQVDFYLFHTPLLYGFLRQILPIRINESWGVQHMKIYMADNNLIISG
;
A
#
# COMPACT_ATOMS: atom_id res chain seq x y z
N MET A 1 29.12 12.95 17.55
CA MET A 1 29.23 11.73 18.38
C MET A 1 30.00 10.68 17.58
N ASN A 2 30.98 10.05 18.22
CA ASN A 2 31.96 9.16 17.61
C ASN A 2 31.32 7.93 16.95
N ILE A 3 31.67 7.72 15.68
CA ILE A 3 31.27 6.56 14.87
C ILE A 3 32.17 5.38 15.26
N SER A 4 31.80 4.63 16.29
CA SER A 4 32.43 3.36 16.63
C SER A 4 31.66 2.14 16.13
N SER A 5 30.68 2.33 15.23
CA SER A 5 29.87 1.28 14.59
C SER A 5 30.30 0.95 13.14
N ALA A 6 31.40 1.53 12.66
CA ALA A 6 31.84 1.45 11.27
C ALA A 6 32.27 0.05 10.79
N SER A 7 32.42 -0.95 11.66
CA SER A 7 32.87 -2.28 11.23
C SER A 7 31.76 -3.12 10.58
N CYS A 8 30.48 -2.88 10.89
CA CYS A 8 29.36 -3.65 10.35
C CYS A 8 28.95 -3.18 8.94
N LEU A 9 29.03 -1.87 8.68
CA LEU A 9 28.65 -1.28 7.38
C LEU A 9 29.61 -1.65 6.24
N LYS A 10 30.89 -1.90 6.54
CA LYS A 10 31.91 -2.29 5.54
C LYS A 10 31.53 -3.50 4.69
N ASN A 11 30.70 -4.41 5.21
CA ASN A 11 30.28 -5.61 4.49
C ASN A 11 29.22 -5.35 3.41
N PHE A 12 28.55 -4.19 3.45
CA PHE A 12 27.47 -3.84 2.52
C PHE A 12 27.74 -2.55 1.72
N ASP A 13 28.89 -1.89 1.93
CA ASP A 13 29.30 -0.70 1.18
C ASP A 13 29.24 -0.93 -0.35
N TRP A 14 29.49 -2.16 -0.81
CA TRP A 14 29.41 -2.51 -2.23
C TRP A 14 28.02 -2.25 -2.83
N ILE A 15 26.93 -2.35 -2.07
CA ILE A 15 25.55 -2.13 -2.56
C ILE A 15 25.39 -0.69 -3.03
N SER A 16 26.03 0.26 -2.35
CA SER A 16 25.98 1.68 -2.71
C SER A 16 26.65 1.99 -4.06
N ASN A 17 27.50 1.08 -4.56
CA ASN A 17 28.10 1.20 -5.89
C ASN A 17 27.12 0.84 -7.03
N TYR A 18 25.99 0.19 -6.73
CA TYR A 18 25.02 -0.29 -7.73
C TYR A 18 23.69 0.48 -7.72
N GLY A 19 23.52 1.45 -6.81
CA GLY A 19 22.30 2.24 -6.75
C GLY A 19 22.37 3.41 -5.77
N PRO A 20 21.43 4.37 -5.90
CA PRO A 20 21.36 5.48 -4.96
C PRO A 20 21.10 4.97 -3.54
N SER A 21 21.76 5.58 -2.58
CA SER A 21 21.59 5.32 -1.16
C SER A 21 21.29 6.63 -0.42
N PHE A 22 20.59 6.53 0.70
CA PHE A 22 20.31 7.65 1.58
C PHE A 22 20.51 7.21 3.03
N ILE A 23 20.90 8.16 3.88
CA ILE A 23 21.19 7.91 5.28
C ILE A 23 19.95 8.26 6.11
N ILE A 24 19.55 7.35 7.00
CA ILE A 24 18.51 7.59 8.00
C ILE A 24 19.07 7.40 9.41
N PRO A 25 18.68 8.23 10.39
CA PRO A 25 18.97 7.95 11.78
C PRO A 25 18.35 6.60 12.17
N ALA A 26 19.08 5.77 12.92
CA ALA A 26 18.56 4.49 13.39
C ALA A 26 17.27 4.65 14.24
N SER A 27 17.11 5.77 14.93
CA SER A 27 15.89 6.12 15.68
C SER A 27 14.65 6.35 14.80
N ASN A 28 14.83 6.52 13.49
CA ASN A 28 13.75 6.76 12.52
C ASN A 28 13.42 5.50 11.72
N PHE A 29 13.92 4.34 12.17
CA PHE A 29 13.70 3.04 11.56
C PHE A 29 13.22 2.07 12.63
N ASP A 30 12.15 1.34 12.33
CA ASP A 30 11.63 0.31 13.21
C ASP A 30 11.16 -0.90 12.39
N VAL A 31 11.25 -2.09 12.98
CA VAL A 31 10.85 -3.34 12.36
C VAL A 31 9.62 -3.87 13.08
N LEU A 32 8.49 -3.90 12.38
CA LEU A 32 7.25 -4.46 12.89
C LEU A 32 7.25 -5.96 12.62
N TYR A 33 7.23 -6.77 13.67
CA TYR A 33 7.33 -8.23 13.56
C TYR A 33 5.96 -8.90 13.49
N GLU A 34 4.98 -8.40 14.25
CA GLU A 34 3.67 -9.03 14.38
C GLU A 34 2.62 -8.32 13.51
N PRO A 35 1.64 -9.07 12.94
CA PRO A 35 0.54 -8.48 12.18
C PRO A 35 -0.27 -7.44 12.96
N CYS A 36 -0.37 -7.59 14.28
CA CYS A 36 -1.06 -6.62 15.13
C CYS A 36 -0.33 -5.27 15.17
N ASP A 37 1.01 -5.29 15.23
CA ASP A 37 1.83 -4.09 15.29
C ASP A 37 1.76 -3.35 13.96
N PHE A 38 1.83 -4.11 12.86
CA PHE A 38 1.61 -3.59 11.51
C PHE A 38 0.26 -2.89 11.38
N PHE A 39 -0.83 -3.54 11.80
CA PHE A 39 -2.15 -2.93 11.75
C PHE A 39 -2.24 -1.66 12.60
N GLN A 40 -1.72 -1.68 13.83
CA GLN A 40 -1.79 -0.55 14.75
C GLN A 40 -1.02 0.66 14.22
N GLU A 41 0.23 0.47 13.78
CA GLU A 41 1.02 1.56 13.22
C GLU A 41 0.46 2.06 11.89
N LEU A 42 -0.05 1.19 11.02
CA LEU A 42 -0.71 1.61 9.78
C LEU A 42 -1.99 2.42 10.05
N ASN A 43 -2.79 2.00 11.02
CA ASN A 43 -4.02 2.70 11.39
C ASN A 43 -3.71 4.09 11.99
N LYS A 44 -2.69 4.17 12.86
CA LYS A 44 -2.19 5.42 13.43
C LYS A 44 -1.61 6.33 12.35
N LEU A 45 -0.87 5.77 11.38
CA LEU A 45 -0.30 6.48 10.25
C LEU A 45 -1.39 7.17 9.42
N PHE A 46 -2.45 6.44 9.05
CA PHE A 46 -3.57 7.00 8.28
C PHE A 46 -4.39 8.01 9.08
N ALA A 47 -4.69 7.73 10.36
CA ALA A 47 -5.50 8.62 11.20
C ALA A 47 -4.86 10.00 11.43
N ASN A 48 -3.53 10.09 11.36
CA ASN A 48 -2.77 11.32 11.62
C ASN A 48 -2.33 12.06 10.35
N ALA A 49 -2.64 11.53 9.17
CA ALA A 49 -2.22 12.12 7.89
C ALA A 49 -2.85 13.51 7.67
N LYS A 50 -2.06 14.43 7.09
CA LYS A 50 -2.49 15.82 6.84
C LYS A 50 -2.35 16.27 5.39
N LYS A 51 -1.35 15.76 4.66
CA LYS A 51 -1.03 16.20 3.30
C LYS A 51 -1.22 15.09 2.27
N HIS A 52 -0.63 13.92 2.50
CA HIS A 52 -0.70 12.83 1.54
C HIS A 52 -0.83 11.47 2.22
N ILE A 53 -1.65 10.59 1.64
CA ILE A 53 -1.64 9.15 1.89
C ILE A 53 -1.39 8.47 0.54
N TYR A 54 -0.41 7.56 0.49
CA TYR A 54 -0.18 6.68 -0.65
C TYR A 54 -0.32 5.22 -0.20
N ILE A 55 -1.13 4.46 -0.94
CA ILE A 55 -1.34 3.03 -0.71
C ILE A 55 -1.02 2.31 -2.00
N SER A 56 -0.05 1.40 -1.94
CA SER A 56 0.21 0.43 -3.01
C SER A 56 0.19 -0.97 -2.41
N SER A 57 -0.65 -1.84 -2.95
CA SER A 57 -0.81 -3.23 -2.49
C SER A 57 -1.43 -4.08 -3.59
N LEU A 58 -1.12 -5.37 -3.62
CA LEU A 58 -1.74 -6.32 -4.53
C LEU A 58 -3.28 -6.23 -4.49
N TYR A 59 -3.83 -6.22 -3.28
CA TYR A 59 -5.24 -5.96 -3.02
C TYR A 59 -5.39 -5.33 -1.63
N PHE A 60 -6.59 -4.84 -1.33
CA PHE A 60 -6.97 -4.37 -0.01
C PHE A 60 -8.07 -5.28 0.54
N GLY A 61 -7.87 -5.84 1.73
CA GLY A 61 -8.82 -6.80 2.31
C GLY A 61 -10.21 -6.22 2.57
N THR A 62 -11.14 -7.12 2.84
CA THR A 62 -12.57 -6.89 3.10
C THR A 62 -12.95 -7.33 4.53
N ASP A 63 -11.94 -7.44 5.39
CA ASP A 63 -12.07 -7.87 6.78
C ASP A 63 -12.23 -6.67 7.72
N PRO A 64 -12.69 -6.89 8.97
CA PRO A 64 -13.01 -5.80 9.90
C PRO A 64 -11.86 -4.84 10.19
N TYR A 65 -10.61 -5.29 10.09
CA TYR A 65 -9.44 -4.44 10.30
C TYR A 65 -9.27 -3.45 9.14
N GLU A 66 -9.48 -3.88 7.90
CA GLU A 66 -9.41 -3.04 6.71
C GLU A 66 -10.53 -2.00 6.69
N TYR A 67 -11.74 -2.34 7.15
CA TYR A 67 -12.79 -1.35 7.37
C TYR A 67 -12.35 -0.26 8.37
N LYS A 68 -11.67 -0.62 9.45
CA LYS A 68 -11.13 0.37 10.41
C LYS A 68 -10.08 1.28 9.77
N LEU A 69 -9.24 0.75 8.87
CA LEU A 69 -8.28 1.58 8.12
C LEU A 69 -9.01 2.58 7.21
N ILE A 70 -10.06 2.15 6.50
CA ILE A 70 -10.90 3.03 5.67
C ILE A 70 -11.55 4.12 6.52
N ASP A 71 -12.04 3.78 7.71
CA ASP A 71 -12.62 4.76 8.64
C ASP A 71 -11.60 5.79 9.14
N SER A 72 -10.37 5.36 9.41
CA SER A 72 -9.26 6.26 9.76
C SER A 72 -8.90 7.21 8.63
N ILE A 73 -8.85 6.71 7.39
CA ILE A 73 -8.61 7.53 6.18
C ILE A 73 -9.75 8.54 6.01
N ARG A 74 -11.01 8.11 6.13
CA ARG A 74 -12.19 8.98 6.05
C ARG A 74 -12.10 10.14 7.06
N THR A 75 -11.80 9.80 8.31
CA THR A 75 -11.64 10.78 9.39
C THR A 75 -10.52 11.79 9.10
N ALA A 76 -9.43 11.35 8.48
CA ALA A 76 -8.33 12.22 8.09
C ALA A 76 -8.71 13.14 6.91
N LEU A 77 -9.44 12.62 5.92
CA LEU A 77 -9.95 13.39 4.78
C LEU A 77 -10.91 14.49 5.24
N ASP A 78 -11.84 14.18 6.15
CA ASP A 78 -12.78 15.15 6.72
C ASP A 78 -12.06 16.31 7.43
N LYS A 79 -11.02 15.98 8.20
CA LYS A 79 -10.26 16.97 8.98
C LYS A 79 -9.35 17.84 8.13
N ASN A 80 -8.93 17.36 6.96
CA ASN A 80 -7.89 18.00 6.16
C ASN A 80 -8.36 18.10 4.70
N PRO A 81 -9.03 19.21 4.30
CA PRO A 81 -9.52 19.37 2.92
C PRO A 81 -8.42 19.36 1.84
N SER A 82 -7.17 19.61 2.22
CA SER A 82 -6.00 19.53 1.32
C SER A 82 -5.33 18.15 1.27
N LEU A 83 -5.75 17.21 2.12
CA LEU A 83 -5.19 15.86 2.14
C LEU A 83 -5.53 15.14 0.84
N ARG A 84 -4.52 14.60 0.17
CA ARG A 84 -4.70 13.74 -1.01
C ARG A 84 -4.47 12.28 -0.66
N LEU A 85 -5.39 11.42 -1.07
CA LEU A 85 -5.26 9.97 -1.01
C LEU A 85 -5.01 9.42 -2.41
N VAL A 86 -3.93 8.68 -2.59
CA VAL A 86 -3.64 7.96 -3.83
C VAL A 86 -3.59 6.46 -3.52
N VAL A 87 -4.38 5.68 -4.23
CA VAL A 87 -4.45 4.22 -4.07
C VAL A 87 -4.08 3.56 -5.39
N LEU A 88 -3.17 2.60 -5.36
CA LEU A 88 -2.77 1.77 -6.50
C LEU A 88 -2.88 0.30 -6.12
N LEU A 89 -3.87 -0.39 -6.67
CA LEU A 89 -4.04 -1.83 -6.50
C LEU A 89 -3.82 -2.59 -7.81
N ASP A 90 -3.58 -3.89 -7.76
CA ASP A 90 -3.64 -4.73 -8.95
C ASP A 90 -5.07 -4.85 -9.49
N HIS A 91 -5.26 -4.70 -10.79
CA HIS A 91 -6.59 -4.71 -11.41
C HIS A 91 -7.33 -6.04 -11.21
N LEU A 92 -6.64 -7.18 -11.32
CA LEU A 92 -7.29 -8.49 -11.23
C LEU A 92 -7.60 -8.83 -9.78
N ARG A 93 -6.68 -8.54 -8.87
CA ARG A 93 -6.83 -8.85 -7.45
C ARG A 93 -7.73 -7.87 -6.73
N GLY A 94 -7.64 -6.57 -7.04
CA GLY A 94 -8.48 -5.53 -6.44
C GLY A 94 -9.97 -5.61 -6.83
N LEU A 95 -10.29 -6.32 -7.93
CA LEU A 95 -11.67 -6.57 -8.39
C LEU A 95 -12.16 -7.99 -8.09
N ARG A 96 -11.34 -8.83 -7.46
CA ARG A 96 -11.73 -10.20 -7.12
C ARG A 96 -12.79 -10.14 -6.02
N ILE A 97 -13.90 -10.84 -6.24
CA ILE A 97 -14.96 -10.98 -5.26
C ILE A 97 -14.45 -11.86 -4.12
N ASP A 98 -14.54 -11.34 -2.91
CA ASP A 98 -14.39 -12.13 -1.70
C ASP A 98 -15.69 -12.92 -1.47
N ASN A 99 -15.57 -14.23 -1.29
CA ASN A 99 -16.70 -15.14 -1.12
C ASN A 99 -17.22 -15.17 0.32
N HIS A 100 -16.53 -14.53 1.27
CA HIS A 100 -16.87 -14.57 2.69
C HIS A 100 -17.91 -13.51 3.13
N LYS A 101 -18.08 -12.44 2.35
CA LYS A 101 -19.11 -11.40 2.56
C LYS A 101 -19.71 -10.99 1.23
N GLU A 102 -21.02 -10.72 1.19
CA GLU A 102 -21.78 -10.32 0.00
C GLU A 102 -20.96 -9.49 -1.01
N LYS A 103 -20.62 -10.07 -2.17
CA LYS A 103 -20.08 -9.41 -3.38
C LYS A 103 -19.13 -8.21 -3.15
N THR A 104 -18.26 -8.26 -2.14
CA THR A 104 -17.30 -7.18 -1.86
C THR A 104 -15.95 -7.47 -2.53
N THR A 105 -15.28 -6.39 -2.92
CA THR A 105 -13.95 -6.35 -3.54
C THR A 105 -13.14 -5.23 -2.90
N SER A 106 -11.82 -5.21 -3.10
CA SER A 106 -11.01 -4.07 -2.66
C SER A 106 -11.51 -2.76 -3.25
N LYS A 107 -11.90 -2.74 -4.53
CA LYS A 107 -12.45 -1.52 -5.14
C LYS A 107 -13.73 -1.05 -4.44
N THR A 108 -14.67 -1.94 -4.14
CA THR A 108 -15.93 -1.54 -3.50
C THR A 108 -15.72 -1.03 -2.08
N MET A 109 -14.65 -1.44 -1.38
CA MET A 109 -14.26 -0.87 -0.09
C MET A 109 -13.93 0.62 -0.16
N PHE A 110 -13.26 1.05 -1.25
CA PHE A 110 -12.89 2.44 -1.46
C PHE A 110 -13.98 3.27 -2.16
N GLN A 111 -15.02 2.63 -2.70
CA GLN A 111 -16.08 3.31 -3.45
C GLN A 111 -16.69 4.52 -2.70
N PRO A 112 -17.04 4.44 -1.40
CA PRO A 112 -17.57 5.59 -0.68
C PRO A 112 -16.56 6.76 -0.62
N LEU A 113 -15.26 6.46 -0.48
CA LEU A 113 -14.23 7.49 -0.45
C LEU A 113 -14.06 8.16 -1.83
N ILE A 114 -14.10 7.37 -2.90
CA ILE A 114 -13.98 7.85 -4.28
C ILE A 114 -15.16 8.78 -4.62
N GLU A 115 -16.38 8.40 -4.23
CA GLU A 115 -17.59 9.18 -4.52
C GLU A 115 -17.68 10.45 -3.66
N GLN A 116 -17.43 10.34 -2.35
CA GLN A 116 -17.58 11.45 -1.42
C GLN A 116 -16.43 12.47 -1.48
N TYR A 117 -15.19 12.02 -1.75
CA TYR A 117 -13.98 12.85 -1.71
C TYR A 117 -13.28 12.89 -3.07
N SER A 118 -14.04 12.97 -4.16
CA SER A 118 -13.53 12.92 -5.54
C SER A 118 -12.45 13.96 -5.87
N SER A 119 -12.35 15.09 -5.15
CA SER A 119 -11.29 16.09 -5.29
C SER A 119 -10.00 15.75 -4.53
N GLN A 120 -10.07 14.81 -3.59
CA GLN A 120 -8.98 14.40 -2.70
C GLN A 120 -8.49 12.98 -3.00
N VAL A 121 -9.30 12.13 -3.64
CA VAL A 121 -9.04 10.69 -3.81
C VAL A 121 -8.78 10.34 -5.27
N ASP A 122 -7.57 9.85 -5.53
CA ASP A 122 -7.15 9.29 -6.80
C ASP A 122 -7.00 7.75 -6.63
N PHE A 123 -7.85 6.96 -7.31
CA PHE A 123 -7.84 5.50 -7.24
C PHE A 123 -7.46 4.86 -8.57
N TYR A 124 -6.39 4.10 -8.58
CA TYR A 124 -5.82 3.47 -9.75
C TYR A 124 -5.78 1.95 -9.62
N LEU A 125 -5.96 1.28 -10.76
CA LEU A 125 -5.77 -0.16 -10.89
C LEU A 125 -4.63 -0.41 -11.87
N PHE A 126 -3.54 -1.00 -11.37
CA PHE A 126 -2.43 -1.43 -12.18
C PHE A 126 -2.86 -2.59 -13.08
N HIS A 127 -2.65 -2.43 -14.39
CA HIS A 127 -2.95 -3.46 -15.37
C HIS A 127 -1.64 -3.99 -15.96
N THR A 128 -1.36 -5.28 -15.75
CA THR A 128 -0.19 -5.93 -16.33
C THR A 128 -0.30 -5.95 -17.86
N PRO A 129 0.69 -5.39 -18.61
CA PRO A 129 0.62 -5.26 -20.07
C PRO A 129 0.53 -6.58 -20.86
N LEU A 130 0.72 -7.74 -20.24
CA LEU A 130 0.67 -9.04 -20.91
C LEU A 130 -0.76 -9.55 -21.18
N LEU A 131 -1.80 -8.78 -20.82
CA LEU A 131 -3.21 -9.18 -20.90
C LEU A 131 -4.03 -8.45 -21.97
N TYR A 132 -3.45 -8.19 -23.14
CA TYR A 132 -4.20 -7.68 -24.30
C TYR A 132 -4.88 -8.82 -25.09
N GLY A 133 -6.14 -8.62 -25.49
CA GLY A 133 -6.81 -9.35 -26.58
C GLY A 133 -7.57 -10.64 -26.22
N PHE A 134 -7.84 -11.46 -27.26
CA PHE A 134 -8.63 -12.71 -27.22
C PHE A 134 -8.13 -13.75 -26.19
N LEU A 135 -6.88 -13.64 -25.73
CA LEU A 135 -6.28 -14.52 -24.72
C LEU A 135 -6.98 -14.45 -23.35
N ARG A 136 -7.66 -13.34 -23.03
CA ARG A 136 -8.45 -13.19 -21.79
C ARG A 136 -9.61 -14.19 -21.69
N GLN A 137 -10.14 -14.66 -22.82
CA GLN A 137 -11.32 -15.54 -22.86
C GLN A 137 -10.95 -17.03 -22.78
N ILE A 138 -9.68 -17.37 -23.03
CA ILE A 138 -9.19 -18.76 -23.16
C ILE A 138 -8.33 -19.16 -21.95
N LEU A 139 -7.70 -18.20 -21.27
CA LEU A 139 -6.83 -18.50 -20.13
C LEU A 139 -7.66 -18.69 -18.82
N PRO A 140 -7.50 -19.83 -18.11
CA PRO A 140 -8.11 -20.02 -16.80
C PRO A 140 -7.62 -18.95 -15.83
N ILE A 141 -8.54 -18.41 -15.01
CA ILE A 141 -8.30 -17.33 -14.02
C ILE A 141 -7.05 -17.57 -13.15
N ARG A 142 -6.71 -18.83 -12.87
CA ARG A 142 -5.58 -19.22 -12.02
C ARG A 142 -4.21 -19.16 -12.70
N ILE A 143 -4.14 -19.35 -14.02
CA ILE A 143 -2.85 -19.30 -14.73
C ILE A 143 -2.37 -17.85 -14.81
N ASN A 144 -3.29 -16.89 -14.83
CA ASN A 144 -2.98 -15.46 -14.94
C ASN A 144 -2.23 -14.87 -13.73
N GLU A 145 -2.34 -15.49 -12.55
CA GLU A 145 -1.61 -15.06 -11.34
C GLU A 145 -0.10 -15.35 -11.43
N SER A 146 0.35 -16.26 -12.32
CA SER A 146 1.76 -16.65 -12.46
C SER A 146 2.60 -15.75 -13.38
N TRP A 147 1.99 -14.79 -14.11
CA TRP A 147 2.66 -14.06 -15.21
C TRP A 147 2.91 -12.58 -14.91
N GLY A 148 2.64 -12.13 -13.67
CA GLY A 148 3.03 -10.82 -13.17
C GLY A 148 1.86 -10.06 -12.57
N VAL A 149 1.83 -9.95 -11.24
CA VAL A 149 0.93 -9.06 -10.51
C VAL A 149 1.75 -7.97 -9.81
N GLN A 150 1.10 -6.86 -9.48
CA GLN A 150 1.74 -5.80 -8.70
C GLN A 150 1.95 -6.27 -7.25
N HIS A 151 3.20 -6.47 -6.83
CA HIS A 151 3.55 -7.01 -5.50
C HIS A 151 4.04 -5.97 -4.48
N MET A 152 4.09 -4.68 -4.85
CA MET A 152 4.53 -3.64 -3.91
C MET A 152 3.52 -3.53 -2.77
N LYS A 153 3.99 -3.54 -1.53
CA LYS A 153 3.21 -3.22 -0.34
C LYS A 153 3.83 -2.01 0.33
N ILE A 154 3.41 -0.84 -0.11
CA ILE A 154 3.96 0.44 0.30
C ILE A 154 2.81 1.28 0.86
N TYR A 155 2.95 1.71 2.10
CA TYR A 155 1.99 2.56 2.78
C TYR A 155 2.73 3.77 3.31
N MET A 156 2.37 4.94 2.81
CA MET A 156 3.02 6.19 3.17
C MET A 156 1.96 7.18 3.62
N ALA A 157 2.22 7.90 4.70
CA ALA A 157 1.49 9.12 4.99
C ALA A 157 2.44 10.21 5.44
N ASP A 158 2.32 11.37 4.80
CA ASP A 158 3.19 12.53 4.97
C ASP A 158 4.69 12.17 4.86
N ASN A 159 5.40 12.10 5.99
CA ASN A 159 6.84 11.82 6.05
C ASN A 159 7.18 10.42 6.56
N ASN A 160 6.18 9.58 6.78
CA ASN A 160 6.34 8.24 7.35
C ASN A 160 5.99 7.18 6.31
N LEU A 161 6.81 6.14 6.25
CA LEU A 161 6.74 5.09 5.25
C LEU A 161 6.80 3.73 5.94
N ILE A 162 5.84 2.86 5.61
CA ILE A 162 5.83 1.45 5.97
C ILE A 162 5.96 0.64 4.68
N ILE A 163 6.99 -0.19 4.62
CA ILE A 163 7.20 -1.16 3.54
C ILE A 163 6.91 -2.54 4.13
N SER A 164 6.11 -3.33 3.43
CA SER A 164 5.76 -4.70 3.81
C SER A 164 6.06 -5.67 2.64
N GLY A 165 6.09 -6.97 2.93
CA GLY A 165 6.53 -8.03 2.03
C GLY A 165 5.72 -9.30 2.21
#